data_AF-A0A369ZS29-F1
#
_entry.id   AF-A0A369ZS29-F1
#
_cell.length_a   1.000
_cell.length_b   1.000
_cell.length_c   1.000
_cell.angle_alpha   90.00
_cell.angle_beta   90.00
_cell.angle_gamma   90.00
#
_symmetry.space_group_name_H-M   'P 1'
#
loop_
_entity.id
_entity.type
_entity.pdbx_description
1 polymer ?
#
loop_
_entity_poly.entity_id
_entity_poly.type
_entity_poly.pdbx_seq_one_letter_code
_entity_poly.pdbx_strand_id
1 'polypeptide(L)'
;MQCIRAKTNHLIRRQAIKHYLHDKRADVFTFMSLWNDEEPYPLNELIIAQLFFVDELKADAKNLKEPEYIQSLIRSEELTLQRLQALQKQRGG
;
A
#
# COMPACT_ATOMS: atom_id res chain seq x y z
N MET A 1 6.38 11.93 13.87
CA MET A 1 6.73 11.60 12.47
C MET A 1 5.63 12.12 11.54
N GLN A 2 5.85 13.24 10.85
CA GLN A 2 4.83 13.95 10.07
C GLN A 2 4.66 13.42 8.62
N CYS A 3 5.57 12.57 8.13
CA CYS A 3 5.45 11.94 6.80
C CYS A 3 4.38 10.82 6.70
N ILE A 4 3.80 10.38 7.82
CA ILE A 4 2.85 9.24 7.86
C ILE A 4 1.55 9.58 7.13
N ARG A 5 1.06 10.83 7.22
CA ARG A 5 -0.26 11.22 6.67
C ARG A 5 -0.33 11.28 5.13
N ALA A 6 0.75 11.66 4.46
CA ALA A 6 0.76 11.68 3.00
C ALA A 6 0.86 10.25 2.43
N LYS A 7 1.62 9.38 3.11
CA LYS A 7 1.80 7.96 2.75
C LYS A 7 0.57 7.10 3.06
N THR A 8 -0.36 7.58 3.89
CA THR A 8 -1.70 6.99 4.07
C THR A 8 -2.70 7.39 2.98
N ASN A 9 -2.35 8.32 2.08
CA ASN A 9 -3.25 8.68 0.98
C ASN A 9 -3.41 7.48 0.03
N HIS A 10 -4.65 7.00 -0.10
CA HIS A 10 -4.95 5.82 -0.92
C HIS A 10 -4.58 5.99 -2.39
N LEU A 11 -4.58 7.21 -2.93
CA LEU A 11 -4.19 7.47 -4.32
C LEU A 11 -2.68 7.27 -4.52
N ILE A 12 -1.87 7.83 -3.63
CA ILE A 12 -0.40 7.69 -3.66
C ILE A 12 -0.02 6.22 -3.45
N ARG A 13 -0.66 5.54 -2.49
CA ARG A 13 -0.50 4.09 -2.26
C ARG A 13 -0.77 3.28 -3.54
N ARG A 14 -1.89 3.54 -4.24
CA ARG A 14 -2.24 2.82 -5.48
C ARG A 14 -1.24 3.07 -6.60
N GLN A 15 -0.74 4.30 -6.73
CA GLN A 15 0.31 4.62 -7.71
C GLN A 15 1.61 3.88 -7.41
N ALA A 16 2.02 3.85 -6.13
CA ALA A 16 3.20 3.11 -5.70
C ALA A 16 3.05 1.59 -5.94
N ILE A 17 1.88 1.01 -5.65
CA ILE A 17 1.58 -0.41 -5.96
C ILE A 17 1.77 -0.69 -7.45
N LYS A 18 1.22 0.18 -8.32
CA LYS A 18 1.35 0.03 -9.77
C LYS A 18 2.83 0.09 -10.19
N HIS A 19 3.58 1.07 -9.69
CA HIS A 19 5.01 1.23 -9.99
C HIS A 19 5.81 -0.04 -9.66
N TYR A 20 5.61 -0.59 -8.45
CA TYR A 20 6.37 -1.74 -7.99
C TYR A 20 5.92 -3.07 -8.59
N LEU A 21 4.61 -3.32 -8.69
CA LEU A 21 4.08 -4.62 -9.11
C LEU A 21 3.82 -4.72 -10.62
N HIS A 22 3.35 -3.64 -11.26
CA HIS A 22 2.88 -3.70 -12.65
C HIS A 22 3.95 -3.18 -13.61
N ASP A 23 4.54 -2.03 -13.31
CA ASP A 23 5.58 -1.43 -14.15
C ASP A 23 6.93 -2.13 -13.95
N LYS A 24 7.04 -2.99 -12.92
CA LYS A 24 8.21 -3.81 -12.56
C LYS A 24 9.51 -3.00 -12.44
N ARG A 25 9.40 -1.70 -12.11
CA ARG A 25 10.57 -0.82 -12.05
C ARG A 25 11.34 -1.06 -10.74
N ALA A 26 12.67 -1.12 -10.84
CA ALA A 26 13.54 -1.44 -9.71
C ALA A 26 13.81 -0.23 -8.80
N ASP A 27 13.58 0.99 -9.31
CA ASP A 27 13.77 2.25 -8.62
C ASP A 27 12.70 2.51 -7.55
N VAL A 28 13.01 3.45 -6.66
CA VAL A 28 12.09 3.89 -5.60
C VAL A 28 11.02 4.78 -6.22
N PHE A 29 9.75 4.50 -5.92
CA PHE A 29 8.66 5.39 -6.31
C PHE A 29 8.78 6.72 -5.55
N THR A 30 8.65 7.84 -6.25
CA THR A 30 8.64 9.18 -5.66
C THR A 30 7.30 9.87 -5.93
N PHE A 31 6.92 10.80 -5.06
CA PHE A 31 5.73 11.60 -5.23
C PHE A 31 5.91 13.01 -4.65
N MET A 32 5.11 13.96 -5.14
CA MET A 32 5.10 15.33 -4.63
C MET A 32 4.36 15.38 -3.28
N SER A 33 5.09 15.67 -2.22
CA SER A 33 4.58 15.91 -0.87
C SER A 33 4.51 17.42 -0.59
N LEU A 34 3.96 17.81 0.57
CA LEU A 34 3.92 19.23 0.98
C LEU A 34 5.32 19.82 1.24
N TRP A 35 6.34 18.97 1.40
CA TRP A 35 7.67 19.37 1.84
C TRP A 35 8.78 18.94 0.88
N ASN A 36 8.47 18.06 -0.09
CA ASN A 36 9.42 17.55 -1.07
C ASN A 36 8.69 17.13 -2.35
N ASP A 37 9.10 17.68 -3.48
CA ASP A 37 8.51 17.35 -4.78
C ASP A 37 8.84 15.92 -5.25
N GLU A 38 9.92 15.34 -4.71
CA GLU A 38 10.41 13.99 -5.00
C GLU A 38 10.49 13.15 -3.71
N GLU A 39 9.48 13.23 -2.85
CA GLU A 39 9.44 12.44 -1.61
C GLU A 39 9.54 10.95 -1.93
N PRO A 40 10.57 10.23 -1.41
CA PRO A 40 10.70 8.81 -1.66
C PRO A 40 9.64 8.03 -0.89
N TYR A 41 9.05 7.06 -1.58
CA TYR A 41 8.12 6.09 -1.02
C TYR A 41 8.64 4.66 -1.23
N PRO A 42 9.56 4.21 -0.38
CA PRO A 42 10.20 2.92 -0.53
C PRO A 42 9.23 1.75 -0.29
N LEU A 43 9.54 0.59 -0.90
CA LEU A 43 8.69 -0.60 -0.88
C LEU A 43 8.34 -1.08 0.54
N ASN A 44 9.26 -0.98 1.50
CA ASN A 44 9.01 -1.37 2.89
C ASN A 44 7.92 -0.49 3.53
N GLU A 45 7.96 0.82 3.29
CA GLU A 45 6.94 1.73 3.80
C GLU A 45 5.59 1.54 3.10
N LEU A 46 5.60 1.22 1.80
CA LEU A 46 4.38 0.85 1.08
C LEU A 46 3.74 -0.41 1.68
N ILE A 47 4.54 -1.43 2.02
CA ILE A 47 4.05 -2.66 2.67
C ILE A 47 3.40 -2.35 4.02
N ILE A 48 4.02 -1.49 4.82
CA ILE A 48 3.47 -1.06 6.11
C ILE A 48 2.14 -0.32 5.90
N ALA A 49 2.08 0.63 4.97
CA ALA A 49 0.85 1.36 4.66
C ALA A 49 -0.26 0.43 4.12
N GLN A 50 0.10 -0.56 3.31
CA GLN A 50 -0.82 -1.57 2.80
C GLN A 50 -1.39 -2.43 3.93
N LEU A 51 -0.56 -2.83 4.89
CA LEU A 51 -0.97 -3.62 6.05
C LEU A 51 -1.97 -2.84 6.92
N PHE A 52 -1.67 -1.58 7.24
CA PHE A 52 -2.60 -0.71 7.96
C PHE A 52 -3.95 -0.58 7.24
N PHE A 53 -3.94 -0.39 5.92
CA PHE A 53 -5.18 -0.28 5.15
C PHE A 53 -6.03 -1.56 5.21
N VAL A 54 -5.40 -2.74 5.11
CA VAL A 54 -6.11 -4.02 5.23
C VAL A 54 -6.70 -4.18 6.63
N ASP A 55 -5.96 -3.80 7.67
CA ASP A 55 -6.42 -3.90 9.05
C ASP A 55 -7.59 -2.96 9.34
N GLU A 56 -7.55 -1.72 8.83
CA GLU A 56 -8.68 -0.77 8.89
C GLU A 56 -9.91 -1.34 8.18
N LEU A 57 -9.76 -1.85 6.95
CA LEU A 57 -10.87 -2.48 6.22
C LEU A 57 -11.49 -3.65 6.99
N LYS A 58 -10.67 -4.47 7.64
CA LYS A 58 -11.15 -5.59 8.48
C LYS A 58 -11.86 -5.10 9.73
N ALA A 59 -11.38 -4.02 10.36
CA ALA A 59 -12.04 -3.42 11.50
C ALA A 59 -13.42 -2.87 11.12
N ASP A 60 -13.51 -2.16 9.98
CA ASP A 60 -14.76 -1.62 9.46
C ASP A 60 -15.74 -2.73 9.07
N ALA A 61 -15.25 -3.80 8.43
CA ALA A 61 -16.08 -4.94 8.04
C ALA A 61 -16.78 -5.62 9.22
N LYS A 62 -16.15 -5.67 10.40
CA LYS A 62 -16.76 -6.28 11.61
C LYS A 62 -18.00 -5.54 12.09
N ASN A 63 -18.13 -4.26 11.75
CA ASN A 63 -19.23 -3.40 12.18
C ASN A 63 -20.39 -3.36 11.16
N LEU A 64 -20.25 -4.03 10.00
CA LEU A 64 -21.24 -4.02 8.92
C LEU A 64 -22.12 -5.27 8.93
N LYS A 65 -23.44 -5.09 8.75
CA LYS A 65 -24.41 -6.20 8.70
C LYS A 65 -24.36 -7.03 7.40
N GLU A 66 -23.90 -6.43 6.29
CA GLU A 66 -23.82 -7.09 4.98
C GLU A 66 -22.45 -6.81 4.31
N PRO A 67 -21.45 -7.68 4.51
CA PRO A 67 -20.06 -7.34 4.18
C PRO A 67 -19.54 -7.92 2.85
N GLU A 68 -20.36 -8.53 1.99
CA GLU A 68 -19.86 -9.32 0.83
C GLU A 68 -18.90 -8.53 -0.10
N TYR A 69 -19.26 -7.28 -0.42
CA TYR A 69 -18.40 -6.39 -1.21
C TYR A 69 -17.09 -6.05 -0.46
N ILE A 70 -17.18 -5.74 0.83
CA ILE A 70 -16.03 -5.38 1.67
C ILE A 70 -15.10 -6.59 1.87
N GLN A 71 -15.63 -7.79 2.02
CA GLN A 71 -14.82 -9.02 2.10
C GLN A 71 -14.07 -9.29 0.80
N SER A 72 -14.72 -9.07 -0.35
CA SER A 72 -14.07 -9.20 -1.66
C SER A 72 -12.94 -8.17 -1.82
N LEU A 73 -13.16 -6.93 -1.37
CA LEU A 73 -12.13 -5.89 -1.35
C LEU A 73 -10.95 -6.29 -0.44
N ILE A 74 -11.22 -6.73 0.79
CA ILE A 74 -10.18 -7.18 1.74
C ILE A 74 -9.31 -8.27 1.10
N ARG A 75 -9.92 -9.30 0.50
CA ARG A 75 -9.17 -10.39 -0.17
C ARG A 75 -8.26 -9.85 -1.28
N SER A 76 -8.75 -8.90 -2.08
CA SER A 76 -7.94 -8.31 -3.17
C SER A 76 -6.75 -7.50 -2.64
N GLU A 77 -6.93 -6.79 -1.53
CA GLU A 77 -5.91 -5.96 -0.90
C GLU A 77 -4.88 -6.82 -0.12
N GLU A 78 -5.30 -7.93 0.46
CA GLU A 78 -4.42 -8.96 1.06
C GLU A 78 -3.54 -9.65 0.01
N LEU A 79 -4.11 -10.01 -1.13
CA LEU A 79 -3.35 -10.58 -2.24
C LEU A 79 -2.29 -9.59 -2.75
N THR A 80 -2.63 -8.31 -2.81
CA THR A 80 -1.70 -7.24 -3.17
C THR A 80 -0.57 -7.13 -2.14
N LEU A 81 -0.88 -7.18 -0.85
CA LEU A 81 0.12 -7.19 0.23
C LEU A 81 1.08 -8.37 0.10
N GLN A 82 0.57 -9.59 -0.13
CA GLN A 82 1.41 -10.78 -0.31
C GLN A 82 2.37 -10.63 -1.49
N ARG A 83 1.91 -10.06 -2.61
CA ARG A 83 2.76 -9.80 -3.79
C ARG A 83 3.86 -8.79 -3.48
N LEU A 84 3.56 -7.72 -2.76
CA LEU A 84 4.57 -6.73 -2.35
C LEU A 84 5.62 -7.35 -1.43
N GLN A 85 5.20 -8.17 -0.46
CA GLN A 85 6.13 -8.89 0.44
C GLN A 85 7.00 -9.90 -0.32
N ALA A 86 6.44 -10.62 -1.30
CA ALA A 86 7.21 -11.51 -2.17
C ALA A 86 8.25 -10.72 -2.99
N LEU A 87 7.87 -9.57 -3.55
CA LEU A 87 8.78 -8.69 -4.27
C LEU A 87 9.91 -8.17 -3.37
N GLN A 88 9.61 -7.80 -2.12
CA GLN A 88 10.63 -7.35 -1.17
C GLN A 88 11.66 -8.46 -0.89
N LYS A 89 11.20 -9.71 -0.70
CA LYS A 89 12.08 -10.87 -0.52
C LYS A 89 12.98 -11.12 -1.75
N GLN A 90 12.44 -10.92 -2.96
CA GLN A 90 13.21 -11.08 -4.20
C GLN A 90 14.29 -10.00 -4.39
N ARG A 91 14.08 -8.78 -3.88
CA ARG A 91 15.05 -7.68 -3.95
C ARG A 91 16.07 -7.67 -2.82
N GLY A 92 15.82 -8.41 -1.75
CA GLY A 92 16.64 -8.47 -0.53
C GLY A 92 17.51 -9.71 -0.39
N GLY A 93 17.69 -10.49 -1.46
CA GLY A 93 18.64 -11.61 -1.55
C GLY A 93 19.65 -11.36 -2.65
#